data_AF-A0A3B9PRX4-F1
#
_entry.id   AF-A0A3B9PRX4-F1
#
_cell.length_a   1.000
_cell.length_b   1.000
_cell.length_c   1.000
_cell.angle_alpha   90.00
_cell.angle_beta   90.00
_cell.angle_gamma   90.00
#
_symmetry.space_group_name_H-M   'P 1'
#
loop_
_entity.id
_entity.type
_entity.pdbx_description
1 polymer ?
#
loop_
_entity_poly.entity_id
_entity_poly.type
_entity_poly.pdbx_seq_one_letter_code
_entity_poly.pdbx_strand_id
1 'polypeptide(L)'
;MRVVLFSIFLFNFLLFLSFSLFGERIRVASYNVKNYLSMDRWAGGGWREDYPKPEIENGIVRSIIKRVNPDVLALQEIGEIGYLYDLWRDLNNTGIGNYSFSFWVRGEADEKRHLALLSRLPMQNKAAHLDLNFSYFGENTRPRRGLMEVEFRTRGKSWRLFNLHLKSKWTERDDDPQAED
;
A
#
# COMPACT_ATOMS: atom_id res chain seq x y z
N MET A 1 -31.08 17.84 47.55
CA MET A 1 -29.85 17.02 47.54
C MET A 1 -29.96 15.77 46.66
N ARG A 2 -31.00 14.92 46.81
CA ARG A 2 -31.16 13.67 46.01
C ARG A 2 -31.26 13.86 44.49
N VAL A 3 -31.99 14.86 44.01
CA VAL A 3 -32.16 15.13 42.56
C VAL A 3 -30.83 15.59 41.91
N VAL A 4 -30.04 16.37 42.64
CA VAL A 4 -28.73 16.86 42.18
C VAL A 4 -27.74 15.70 42.07
N LEU A 5 -27.69 14.81 43.07
CA LEU A 5 -26.86 13.62 43.07
C LEU A 5 -27.22 12.64 41.94
N PHE A 6 -28.52 12.45 41.68
CA PHE A 6 -28.99 11.61 40.56
C PHE A 6 -28.59 12.20 39.19
N SER A 7 -28.71 13.52 39.03
CA SER A 7 -28.34 14.21 37.79
C SER A 7 -26.83 14.15 37.52
N ILE A 8 -26.00 14.29 38.55
CA ILE A 8 -24.54 14.13 38.45
C ILE A 8 -24.18 12.69 38.07
N PHE A 9 -24.83 11.69 38.69
CA PHE A 9 -24.59 10.28 38.36
C PHE A 9 -24.98 9.97 36.91
N LEU A 10 -26.15 10.42 36.47
CA LEU A 10 -26.62 10.22 35.10
C LEU A 10 -25.71 10.92 34.07
N PHE A 11 -25.23 12.13 34.37
CA PHE A 11 -24.29 12.84 33.51
C PHE A 11 -22.94 12.11 33.38
N ASN A 12 -22.38 11.62 34.50
CA ASN A 12 -21.14 10.85 34.49
C ASN A 12 -21.30 9.50 33.76
N PHE A 13 -22.44 8.84 33.94
CA PHE A 13 -22.77 7.59 33.23
C PHE A 13 -22.89 7.81 31.72
N LEU A 14 -23.56 8.89 31.28
CA LEU A 14 -23.65 9.27 29.87
C LEU A 14 -22.29 9.66 29.28
N LEU A 15 -21.44 10.36 30.06
CA LEU A 15 -20.05 10.63 29.66
C LEU A 15 -19.27 9.32 29.46
N PHE A 16 -19.36 8.37 30.40
CA PHE A 16 -18.69 7.08 30.30
C PHE A 16 -19.16 6.25 29.08
N LEU A 17 -20.47 6.26 28.80
CA LEU A 17 -21.02 5.62 27.59
C LEU A 17 -20.48 6.28 26.31
N SER A 18 -20.34 7.60 26.28
CA SER A 18 -19.82 8.30 25.10
C SER A 18 -18.36 7.96 24.78
N PHE A 19 -17.53 7.67 25.79
CA PHE A 19 -16.17 7.15 25.58
C PHE A 19 -16.10 5.68 25.14
N SER A 20 -17.15 4.89 25.44
CA SER A 20 -17.18 3.45 25.17
C SER A 20 -17.59 3.10 23.73
N LEU A 21 -18.06 4.06 22.94
CA LEU A 21 -18.57 3.84 21.58
C LEU A 21 -17.52 4.06 20.47
N PHE A 22 -16.24 4.21 20.80
CA PHE A 22 -15.21 4.40 19.77
C PHE A 22 -14.81 3.07 19.10
N GLY A 23 -15.27 2.89 17.86
CA GLY A 23 -14.77 1.88 16.95
C GLY A 23 -13.30 2.14 16.61
N GLU A 24 -12.44 1.12 16.69
CA GLU A 24 -11.07 1.20 16.21
C GLU A 24 -11.14 1.34 14.70
N ARG A 25 -10.59 2.44 14.19
CA ARG A 25 -10.56 2.73 12.77
C ARG A 25 -9.22 2.28 12.23
N ILE A 26 -9.26 1.34 11.31
CA ILE A 26 -8.09 0.94 10.53
C ILE A 26 -8.14 1.71 9.22
N ARG A 27 -7.05 2.41 8.89
CA ARG A 27 -6.90 3.09 7.61
C ARG A 27 -6.03 2.26 6.68
N VAL A 28 -6.66 1.75 5.63
CA VAL A 28 -5.97 1.04 4.54
C VAL A 28 -5.83 1.98 3.34
N ALA A 29 -4.65 2.01 2.73
CA ALA A 29 -4.38 2.75 1.50
C ALA A 29 -3.63 1.87 0.50
N SER A 30 -3.89 2.10 -0.78
CA SER A 30 -3.11 1.53 -1.89
C SER A 30 -2.50 2.66 -2.70
N TYR A 31 -1.22 2.55 -3.06
CA TYR A 31 -0.51 3.60 -3.77
C TYR A 31 0.53 3.05 -4.75
N ASN A 32 0.29 3.30 -6.04
CA ASN A 32 1.33 3.15 -7.07
C ASN A 32 2.26 4.36 -6.97
N VAL A 33 3.50 4.13 -6.55
CA VAL A 33 4.50 5.19 -6.29
C VAL A 33 5.24 5.64 -7.56
N LYS A 34 4.78 5.18 -8.73
CA LYS A 34 5.24 5.55 -10.06
C LYS A 34 6.75 5.35 -10.19
N ASN A 35 7.17 4.11 -10.33
CA ASN A 35 8.57 3.72 -10.46
C ASN A 35 9.48 4.22 -9.32
N TYR A 36 9.29 3.66 -8.14
CA TYR A 36 10.23 3.81 -7.02
C TYR A 36 11.35 2.76 -7.12
N LEU A 37 12.17 2.93 -8.15
CA LEU A 37 13.36 2.14 -8.50
C LEU A 37 14.30 3.03 -9.30
N SER A 38 15.54 2.59 -9.56
CA SER A 38 16.36 3.18 -10.63
C SER A 38 15.87 2.70 -12.00
N MET A 39 15.83 3.65 -12.93
CA MET A 39 15.50 3.43 -14.34
C MET A 39 15.89 4.66 -15.13
N ASP A 40 15.97 4.51 -16.44
CA ASP A 40 16.21 5.65 -17.32
C ASP A 40 15.05 6.63 -17.23
N ARG A 41 15.38 7.92 -17.07
CA ARG A 41 14.37 8.97 -16.91
C ARG A 41 14.90 10.34 -17.30
N TRP A 42 13.96 11.23 -17.59
CA TRP A 42 14.24 12.66 -17.70
C TRP A 42 14.28 13.31 -16.30
N ALA A 43 15.46 13.76 -15.85
CA ALA A 43 15.65 14.35 -14.53
C ALA A 43 16.68 15.48 -14.54
N GLY A 44 16.36 16.59 -13.87
CA GLY A 44 17.25 17.75 -13.77
C GLY A 44 17.55 18.41 -15.12
N GLY A 45 16.59 18.40 -16.04
CA GLY A 45 16.71 19.05 -17.36
C GLY A 45 17.37 18.21 -18.45
N GLY A 46 17.62 16.92 -18.22
CA GLY A 46 18.18 16.04 -19.24
C GLY A 46 17.86 14.56 -19.01
N TRP A 47 18.19 13.74 -20.01
CA TRP A 47 18.11 12.29 -19.93
C TRP A 47 19.19 11.74 -18.99
N ARG A 48 18.82 10.76 -18.15
CA ARG A 48 19.74 10.06 -17.26
C ARG A 48 19.44 8.58 -17.26
N GLU A 49 20.48 7.77 -17.47
CA GLU A 49 20.41 6.32 -17.40
C GLU A 49 20.52 5.84 -15.95
N ASP A 50 19.85 4.72 -15.64
CA ASP A 50 19.86 4.04 -14.33
C ASP A 50 19.74 5.00 -13.13
N TYR A 51 18.87 6.00 -13.26
CA TYR A 51 18.80 7.09 -12.30
C TYR A 51 17.67 6.85 -11.28
N PRO A 52 17.91 7.07 -9.97
CA PRO A 52 16.88 6.86 -8.95
C PRO A 52 15.73 7.85 -9.10
N LYS A 53 14.65 7.59 -8.37
CA LYS A 53 13.51 8.51 -8.30
C LYS A 53 13.98 9.90 -7.82
N PRO A 54 13.69 11.00 -8.56
CA PRO A 54 14.12 12.33 -8.17
C PRO A 54 13.64 12.69 -6.77
N GLU A 55 14.50 13.35 -5.99
CA GLU A 55 14.21 13.61 -4.58
C GLU A 55 12.96 14.46 -4.34
N ILE A 56 12.65 15.36 -5.28
CA ILE A 56 11.38 16.13 -5.26
C ILE A 56 10.17 15.17 -5.30
N GLU A 57 10.21 14.15 -6.16
CA GLU A 57 9.13 13.16 -6.25
C GLU A 57 9.10 12.25 -5.00
N ASN A 58 10.26 11.85 -4.46
CA ASN A 58 10.32 11.12 -3.19
C ASN A 58 9.68 11.92 -2.05
N GLY A 59 9.97 13.24 -2.00
CA GLY A 59 9.34 14.17 -1.06
C GLY A 59 7.82 14.19 -1.20
N ILE A 60 7.29 14.19 -2.43
CA ILE A 60 5.85 14.12 -2.69
C ILE A 60 5.27 12.79 -2.19
N VAL A 61 5.89 11.65 -2.51
CA VAL A 61 5.48 10.32 -2.02
C VAL A 61 5.36 10.32 -0.49
N ARG A 62 6.41 10.78 0.21
CA ARG A 62 6.41 10.87 1.68
C ARG A 62 5.31 11.81 2.19
N SER A 63 5.09 12.95 1.53
CA SER A 63 4.05 13.91 1.93
C SER A 63 2.62 13.37 1.79
N ILE A 64 2.35 12.59 0.74
CA ILE A 64 1.07 11.94 0.49
C ILE A 64 0.84 10.87 1.56
N ILE A 65 1.83 10.01 1.79
CA ILE A 65 1.76 8.97 2.83
C ILE A 65 1.52 9.60 4.21
N LYS A 66 2.22 10.70 4.54
CA LYS A 66 2.02 11.45 5.79
C LYS A 66 0.60 12.00 5.92
N ARG A 67 0.07 12.62 4.86
CA ARG A 67 -1.28 13.18 4.86
C ARG A 67 -2.35 12.10 5.04
N VAL A 68 -2.19 10.97 4.33
CA VAL A 68 -3.11 9.84 4.43
C VAL A 68 -2.95 9.14 5.78
N ASN A 69 -1.74 9.05 6.33
CA ASN A 69 -1.41 8.37 7.58
C ASN A 69 -2.06 6.96 7.69
N PRO A 70 -1.77 6.04 6.75
CA PRO A 70 -2.39 4.71 6.74
C PRO A 70 -1.75 3.78 7.76
N ASP A 71 -2.57 2.91 8.35
CA ASP A 71 -2.12 1.82 9.23
C ASP A 71 -1.63 0.62 8.42
N VAL A 72 -2.20 0.43 7.23
CA VAL A 72 -1.76 -0.56 6.23
C VAL A 72 -1.64 0.12 4.87
N LEU A 73 -0.45 0.09 4.29
CA LEU A 73 -0.10 0.74 3.03
C LEU A 73 0.35 -0.32 2.02
N ALA A 74 -0.52 -0.63 1.07
CA ALA A 74 -0.19 -1.43 -0.11
C ALA A 74 0.49 -0.54 -1.16
N LEU A 75 1.60 -1.02 -1.70
CA LEU A 75 2.45 -0.30 -2.65
C LEU A 75 2.59 -1.09 -3.95
N GLN A 76 2.62 -0.37 -5.07
CA GLN A 76 2.95 -0.90 -6.39
C GLN A 76 4.08 -0.09 -7.03
N GLU A 77 4.79 -0.70 -7.97
CA GLU A 77 5.95 -0.10 -8.65
C GLU A 77 7.12 0.25 -7.72
N ILE A 78 7.35 -0.63 -6.75
CA ILE A 78 8.57 -0.62 -5.94
C ILE A 78 9.64 -1.43 -6.66
N GLY A 79 10.88 -0.98 -6.65
CA GLY A 79 12.01 -1.77 -7.16
C GLY A 79 12.33 -2.98 -6.27
N GLU A 80 13.56 -3.46 -6.43
CA GLU A 80 14.14 -4.49 -5.57
C GLU A 80 13.95 -4.19 -4.08
N ILE A 81 14.04 -5.22 -3.24
CA ILE A 81 13.74 -5.13 -1.80
C ILE A 81 14.47 -3.97 -1.08
N GLY A 82 15.66 -3.58 -1.55
CA GLY A 82 16.41 -2.43 -1.05
C GLY A 82 15.63 -1.11 -1.13
N TYR A 83 14.88 -0.88 -2.21
CA TYR A 83 14.04 0.31 -2.38
C TYR A 83 12.89 0.36 -1.37
N LEU A 84 12.30 -0.80 -1.05
CA LEU A 84 11.30 -0.88 0.01
C LEU A 84 11.92 -0.53 1.36
N TYR A 85 13.12 -1.05 1.64
CA TYR A 85 13.83 -0.78 2.90
C TYR A 85 14.18 0.70 3.05
N ASP A 86 14.64 1.35 1.98
CA ASP A 86 14.92 2.79 2.00
C ASP A 86 13.66 3.62 2.26
N LEU A 87 12.55 3.33 1.55
CA LEU A 87 11.28 4.00 1.80
C LEU A 87 10.77 3.76 3.23
N TRP A 88 10.84 2.53 3.72
CA TRP A 88 10.45 2.16 5.08
C TRP A 88 11.28 2.92 6.13
N ARG A 89 12.61 2.96 5.96
CA ARG A 89 13.53 3.68 6.84
C ARG A 89 13.22 5.17 6.84
N ASP A 90 13.06 5.77 5.68
CA ASP A 90 12.74 7.20 5.53
C ASP A 90 11.42 7.55 6.24
N LEU A 91 10.37 6.77 6.02
CA LEU A 91 9.06 7.00 6.65
C LEU A 91 9.11 6.85 8.17
N ASN A 92 9.89 5.90 8.69
CA ASN A 92 10.00 5.68 10.14
C ASN A 92 10.91 6.70 10.83
N ASN A 93 12.08 7.00 10.25
CA ASN A 93 13.01 7.97 10.81
C ASN A 93 12.45 9.40 10.82
N THR A 94 11.51 9.72 9.93
CA THR A 94 10.82 11.01 9.88
C THR A 94 9.52 11.04 10.68
N GLY A 95 9.17 9.95 11.38
CA GLY A 95 7.94 9.84 12.18
C GLY A 95 6.65 9.81 11.37
N ILE A 96 6.71 9.54 10.06
CA ILE A 96 5.56 9.51 9.15
C ILE A 96 4.82 8.17 9.22
N GLY A 97 5.56 7.06 9.33
CA GLY A 97 5.02 5.71 9.14
C GLY A 97 4.76 4.93 10.41
N ASN A 98 5.73 4.88 11.33
CA ASN A 98 5.77 3.93 12.45
C ASN A 98 5.39 2.49 12.03
N TYR A 99 5.82 2.08 10.84
CA TYR A 99 5.53 0.76 10.28
C TYR A 99 6.46 -0.27 10.92
N SER A 100 5.90 -1.22 11.68
CA SER A 100 6.66 -2.30 12.31
C SER A 100 6.79 -3.53 11.41
N PHE A 101 5.96 -3.64 10.38
CA PHE A 101 5.88 -4.82 9.52
C PHE A 101 6.00 -4.42 8.05
N SER A 102 6.72 -5.23 7.27
CA SER A 102 6.83 -5.09 5.83
C SER A 102 6.68 -6.44 5.13
N PHE A 103 6.21 -6.40 3.89
CA PHE A 103 6.18 -7.55 3.01
C PHE A 103 6.45 -7.10 1.58
N TRP A 104 7.41 -7.75 0.92
CA TRP A 104 7.77 -7.51 -0.47
C TRP A 104 7.49 -8.77 -1.27
N VAL A 105 6.90 -8.61 -2.45
CA VAL A 105 6.57 -9.70 -3.36
C VAL A 105 7.15 -9.37 -4.72
N ARG A 106 8.08 -10.22 -5.17
CA ARG A 106 8.67 -10.14 -6.49
C ARG A 106 7.62 -10.32 -7.59
N GLY A 107 7.87 -9.70 -8.73
CA GLY A 107 7.17 -9.98 -9.97
C GLY A 107 7.81 -11.18 -10.68
N GLU A 108 7.47 -11.37 -11.95
CA GLU A 108 8.16 -12.30 -12.84
C GLU A 108 9.65 -11.93 -13.02
N ALA A 109 10.43 -12.87 -13.57
CA ALA A 109 11.90 -12.77 -13.62
C ALA A 109 12.43 -11.52 -14.35
N ASP A 110 11.68 -10.98 -15.32
CA ASP A 110 12.06 -9.79 -16.08
C ASP A 110 11.31 -8.52 -15.65
N GLU A 111 10.44 -8.62 -14.65
CA GLU A 111 9.72 -7.47 -14.12
C GLU A 111 10.58 -6.75 -13.08
N LYS A 112 10.75 -5.43 -13.25
CA LYS A 112 11.51 -4.59 -12.31
C LYS A 112 10.62 -3.94 -11.25
N ARG A 113 9.30 -4.00 -11.45
CA ARG A 113 8.27 -3.33 -10.63
C ARG A 113 7.51 -4.36 -9.82
N HIS A 114 7.71 -4.30 -8.52
CA HIS A 114 7.23 -5.27 -7.56
C HIS A 114 6.11 -4.70 -6.67
N LEU A 115 5.49 -5.59 -5.92
CA LEU A 115 4.48 -5.25 -4.93
C LEU A 115 5.14 -5.17 -3.56
N ALA A 116 4.69 -4.23 -2.74
CA ALA A 116 5.07 -4.17 -1.34
C ALA A 116 3.89 -3.81 -0.45
N LEU A 117 4.07 -4.04 0.86
CA LEU A 117 3.14 -3.63 1.88
C LEU A 117 3.92 -3.20 3.12
N LEU A 118 3.54 -2.06 3.69
CA LEU A 118 4.00 -1.57 4.99
C LEU A 118 2.81 -1.54 5.95
N SER A 119 3.00 -1.99 7.19
CA SER A 119 1.91 -2.11 8.16
C SER A 119 2.35 -1.79 9.58
N ARG A 120 1.46 -1.13 10.33
CA ARG A 120 1.52 -0.98 11.79
C ARG A 120 0.93 -2.19 12.49
N LEU A 121 0.01 -2.89 11.82
CA LEU A 121 -0.66 -4.07 12.32
C LEU A 121 0.16 -5.33 12.01
N PRO A 122 0.20 -6.31 12.92
CA PRO A 122 0.86 -7.59 12.68
C PRO A 122 0.13 -8.38 11.59
N MET A 123 0.90 -8.83 10.60
CA MET A 123 0.41 -9.72 9.54
C MET A 123 0.33 -11.14 10.10
N GLN A 124 -0.86 -11.74 10.11
CA GLN A 124 -1.08 -13.09 10.63
C GLN A 124 -0.59 -14.15 9.65
N ASN A 125 -0.85 -13.93 8.37
CA ASN A 125 -0.39 -14.77 7.28
C ASN A 125 -0.10 -13.90 6.06
N LYS A 126 0.81 -14.36 5.19
CA LYS A 126 1.21 -13.67 3.97
C LYS A 126 1.50 -14.68 2.87
N ALA A 127 0.98 -14.43 1.68
CA ALA A 127 1.19 -15.26 0.50
C ALA A 127 1.51 -14.41 -0.72
N ALA A 128 2.40 -14.95 -1.56
CA ALA A 128 2.74 -14.43 -2.87
C ALA A 128 2.22 -15.42 -3.92
N HIS A 129 1.20 -15.01 -4.66
CA HIS A 129 0.62 -15.80 -5.73
C HIS A 129 1.27 -15.35 -7.05
N LEU A 130 2.32 -16.08 -7.45
CA LEU A 130 3.10 -15.80 -8.67
C LEU A 130 2.62 -16.62 -9.88
N ASP A 131 1.98 -17.76 -9.62
CA ASP A 131 1.50 -18.68 -10.65
C ASP A 131 -0.03 -18.60 -10.77
N LEU A 132 -0.52 -17.45 -11.24
CA LEU A 132 -1.96 -17.21 -11.44
C LEU A 132 -2.31 -17.16 -12.92
N ASN A 133 -2.87 -18.24 -13.45
CA ASN A 133 -3.38 -18.26 -14.81
C ASN A 133 -4.90 -18.04 -14.82
N PHE A 134 -5.38 -17.16 -15.68
CA PHE A 134 -6.80 -16.94 -15.91
C PHE A 134 -7.09 -16.74 -17.40
N SER A 135 -8.28 -17.11 -17.85
CA SER A 135 -8.70 -16.86 -19.22
C SER A 135 -9.09 -15.40 -19.38
N TYR A 136 -8.53 -14.74 -20.39
CA TYR A 136 -8.80 -13.37 -20.78
C TYR A 136 -8.92 -13.30 -22.30
N PHE A 137 -10.11 -12.96 -22.81
CA PHE A 137 -10.40 -12.96 -24.25
C PHE A 137 -10.07 -14.26 -24.99
N GLY A 138 -10.24 -15.41 -24.33
CA GLY A 138 -9.96 -16.73 -24.92
C GLY A 138 -8.50 -17.15 -24.85
N GLU A 139 -7.60 -16.28 -24.39
CA GLU A 139 -6.20 -16.60 -24.13
C GLU A 139 -5.95 -16.82 -22.63
N ASN A 140 -5.03 -17.72 -22.30
CA ASN A 140 -4.55 -17.85 -20.93
C ASN A 140 -3.54 -16.74 -20.66
N THR A 141 -3.86 -15.85 -19.71
CA THR A 141 -2.97 -14.78 -19.29
C THR A 141 -2.68 -14.87 -17.79
N ARG A 142 -1.68 -14.12 -17.33
CA ARG A 142 -1.28 -14.03 -15.93
C ARG A 142 -0.81 -12.63 -15.56
N PRO A 143 -1.01 -12.18 -14.31
CA PRO A 143 -0.50 -10.89 -13.87
C PRO A 143 1.03 -10.97 -13.67
N ARG A 144 1.78 -10.29 -14.53
CA ARG A 144 3.27 -10.31 -14.51
C ARG A 144 3.89 -9.82 -13.20
N ARG A 145 3.13 -9.07 -12.40
CA ARG A 145 3.57 -8.43 -11.15
C ARG A 145 3.10 -9.18 -9.90
N GLY A 146 2.48 -10.36 -10.08
CA GLY A 146 1.97 -11.21 -9.01
C GLY A 146 0.72 -10.66 -8.32
N LEU A 147 0.22 -11.45 -7.36
CA LEU A 147 -0.83 -11.07 -6.41
C LEU A 147 -0.34 -11.32 -4.98
N MET A 148 -0.34 -10.28 -4.18
CA MET A 148 -0.01 -10.33 -2.76
C MET A 148 -1.29 -10.53 -1.94
N GLU A 149 -1.29 -11.50 -1.02
CA GLU A 149 -2.35 -11.70 -0.04
C GLU A 149 -1.78 -11.55 1.37
N VAL A 150 -2.45 -10.79 2.23
CA VAL A 150 -2.09 -10.63 3.64
C VAL A 150 -3.31 -10.74 4.52
N GLU A 151 -3.25 -11.59 5.55
CA GLU A 151 -4.29 -11.72 6.57
C GLU A 151 -3.96 -10.87 7.79
N PHE A 152 -4.97 -10.14 8.27
CA PHE A 152 -4.93 -9.36 9.50
C PHE A 152 -6.02 -9.82 10.46
N ARG A 153 -5.77 -9.64 11.75
CA ARG A 153 -6.78 -9.88 12.79
C ARG A 153 -6.89 -8.65 13.68
N THR A 154 -8.07 -8.06 13.74
CA THR A 154 -8.34 -6.84 14.51
C THR A 154 -9.65 -7.00 15.26
N ARG A 155 -9.64 -6.74 16.58
CA ARG A 155 -10.79 -6.95 17.47
C ARG A 155 -11.46 -8.33 17.30
N GLY A 156 -10.64 -9.38 17.17
CA GLY A 156 -11.11 -10.76 17.02
C GLY A 156 -11.69 -11.12 15.63
N LYS A 157 -11.74 -10.17 14.68
CA LYS A 157 -12.18 -10.42 13.31
C LYS A 157 -10.98 -10.54 12.38
N SER A 158 -10.94 -11.62 11.59
CA SER A 158 -9.97 -11.77 10.49
C SER A 158 -10.47 -11.09 9.24
N TRP A 159 -9.57 -10.47 8.50
CA TRP A 159 -9.82 -9.92 7.16
C TRP A 159 -8.55 -10.04 6.31
N ARG A 160 -8.72 -10.02 4.99
CA ARG A 160 -7.62 -10.21 4.04
C ARG A 160 -7.52 -9.03 3.10
N LEU A 161 -6.29 -8.64 2.83
CA LEU A 161 -5.92 -7.64 1.83
C LEU A 161 -5.29 -8.34 0.65
N PHE A 162 -5.79 -8.02 -0.55
CA PHE A 162 -5.19 -8.42 -1.81
C PHE A 162 -4.60 -7.19 -2.49
N ASN A 163 -3.33 -7.25 -2.86
CA ASN A 163 -2.62 -6.21 -3.60
C ASN A 163 -2.15 -6.78 -4.94
N LEU A 164 -2.44 -6.09 -6.03
CA LEU A 164 -2.07 -6.49 -7.38
C LEU A 164 -1.77 -5.26 -8.23
N HIS A 165 -0.98 -5.45 -9.28
CA HIS A 165 -0.71 -4.42 -10.29
C HIS A 165 -0.86 -5.01 -11.69
N LEU A 166 -1.98 -4.70 -12.35
CA LEU A 166 -2.28 -5.20 -13.70
C LEU A 166 -1.44 -4.49 -14.77
N LYS A 167 -1.35 -5.07 -15.98
CA LYS A 167 -0.72 -4.42 -17.14
C LYS A 167 -1.45 -3.09 -17.42
N SER A 168 -0.69 -2.06 -17.83
CA SER A 168 -1.27 -0.78 -18.24
C SER A 168 -2.22 -0.95 -19.41
N LYS A 169 -3.11 0.03 -19.60
CA LYS A 169 -4.16 0.03 -20.63
C LYS A 169 -3.62 -0.13 -22.06
N TRP A 170 -2.39 0.31 -22.33
CA TRP A 170 -1.71 0.13 -23.61
C TRP A 170 -1.54 -1.37 -23.88
N THR A 171 -2.51 -1.92 -24.59
CA THR A 171 -2.47 -3.28 -25.09
C THR A 171 -1.70 -3.26 -26.41
N GLU A 172 -0.99 -4.34 -26.73
CA GLU A 172 -0.45 -4.57 -28.08
C GLU A 172 -1.56 -5.15 -28.98
N ARG A 173 -2.83 -4.86 -28.67
CA ARG A 173 -3.96 -5.45 -29.37
C ARG A 173 -4.39 -4.53 -30.48
N ASP A 174 -4.40 -5.08 -31.70
CA ASP A 174 -4.85 -4.38 -32.90
C ASP A 174 -6.31 -3.89 -32.82
N ASP A 175 -7.14 -4.47 -31.95
CA ASP A 175 -8.55 -4.11 -31.78
C ASP A 175 -8.81 -3.08 -30.66
N ASP A 176 -7.78 -2.67 -29.93
CA ASP A 176 -7.87 -1.56 -28.98
C ASP A 176 -7.54 -0.25 -29.71
N PRO A 177 -8.51 0.66 -29.92
CA PRO A 177 -8.27 1.94 -30.58
C PRO A 177 -7.36 2.88 -29.77
N GLN A 178 -6.98 2.47 -28.56
CA GLN A 178 -6.01 3.14 -27.69
C GLN A 178 -4.78 2.25 -27.41
N ALA A 179 -4.47 1.27 -28.25
CA ALA A 179 -3.17 0.60 -28.24
C ALA A 179 -2.06 1.60 -28.61
N GLU A 180 -0.89 1.49 -27.97
CA GLU A 180 0.34 2.17 -28.41
C GLU A 180 1.12 1.15 -29.25
N ASP A 181 1.63 1.59 -30.41
CA ASP A 181 2.50 0.80 -31.31
C ASP A 181 3.82 0.37 -30.63
#